data_AF-A0A7W7RUF9-F1
#
_entry.id   AF-A0A7W7RUF9-F1
#
_cell.length_a   1.000
_cell.length_b   1.000
_cell.length_c   1.000
_cell.angle_alpha   90.00
_cell.angle_beta   90.00
_cell.angle_gamma   90.00
#
_symmetry.space_group_name_H-M   'P 1'
#
loop_
_entity.id
_entity.type
_entity.pdbx_description
1 polymer ?
#
loop_
_entity_poly.entity_id
_entity_poly.type
_entity_poly.pdbx_seq_one_letter_code
_entity_poly.pdbx_strand_id
1 'polypeptide(L)'
;MTETPLQVPDAIVAHFDALLTETGVIELIADEVGDRPGPDGLPIRTVLLGLLISIHYTGKATLAEAWRLMTFSLTPTMREQHHLPDVDPADPHAQLASSRRFYRTFDTATTALDLDRVDRRTRLPPKDADAYAAAWDDDDPEHQRKRALLQDIVTRLVLTPVHRARGRGYLAHYGSDVGIDATAIPTWATPPRTRKSTGEHLASIEITAGWHYSGGDGPPTFGYSATLATAARTHDHVGHHPQLALGLVIDTPHRRIGPAAITTLTGIAPLGLPTGTIAVDRAYTDQKTEHFAQPARALGYKLALDYKVDQRGL
;
A
#
# COMPACT_ATOMS: atom_id res chain seq x y z
N MET A 1 -26.75 -28.01 6.34
CA MET A 1 -26.46 -27.78 4.92
C MET A 1 -24.96 -27.83 4.77
N THR A 2 -24.43 -28.85 4.11
CA THR A 2 -23.00 -29.00 3.82
C THR A 2 -22.62 -27.96 2.77
N GLU A 3 -22.15 -26.79 3.23
CA GLU A 3 -21.50 -25.83 2.35
C GLU A 3 -20.29 -26.53 1.75
N THR A 4 -20.32 -26.74 0.43
CA THR A 4 -19.11 -27.11 -0.30
C THR A 4 -18.05 -26.08 0.04
N PRO A 5 -16.90 -26.48 0.61
CA PRO A 5 -15.86 -25.53 0.97
C PRO A 5 -15.47 -24.73 -0.27
N LEU A 6 -15.28 -23.41 -0.08
CA LEU A 6 -14.87 -22.50 -1.15
C LEU A 6 -13.62 -23.07 -1.83
N GLN A 7 -13.74 -23.35 -3.12
CA GLN A 7 -12.62 -23.73 -3.97
C GLN A 7 -12.30 -22.57 -4.92
N VAL A 8 -11.08 -22.07 -4.86
CA VAL A 8 -10.60 -21.00 -5.74
C VAL A 8 -10.29 -21.62 -7.10
N PRO A 9 -10.87 -21.12 -8.21
CA PRO A 9 -10.56 -21.62 -9.55
C PRO A 9 -9.09 -21.36 -9.92
N ASP A 10 -8.43 -22.36 -10.53
CA ASP A 10 -7.03 -22.26 -10.97
C ASP A 10 -6.78 -21.06 -11.89
N ALA A 11 -7.76 -20.68 -12.72
CA ALA A 11 -7.67 -19.50 -13.58
C ALA A 11 -7.52 -18.18 -12.78
N ILE A 12 -8.13 -18.08 -11.61
CA ILE A 12 -8.00 -16.91 -10.72
C ILE A 12 -6.62 -16.90 -10.06
N VAL A 13 -6.14 -18.05 -9.60
CA VAL A 13 -4.79 -18.20 -9.03
C VAL A 13 -3.74 -17.80 -10.07
N ALA A 14 -3.82 -18.39 -11.27
CA ALA A 14 -2.92 -18.10 -12.38
C ALA A 14 -2.98 -16.64 -12.81
N HIS A 15 -4.17 -16.00 -12.81
CA HIS A 15 -4.30 -14.59 -13.13
C HIS A 15 -3.53 -13.69 -12.16
N PHE A 16 -3.69 -13.91 -10.84
CA PHE A 16 -3.00 -13.12 -9.82
C PHE A 16 -1.52 -13.43 -9.72
N ASP A 17 -1.11 -14.69 -9.91
CA ASP A 17 0.32 -15.04 -9.95
C ASP A 17 1.02 -14.42 -11.16
N ALA A 18 0.38 -14.42 -12.34
CA ALA A 18 0.90 -13.71 -13.51
C ALA A 18 0.97 -12.20 -13.27
N LEU A 19 -0.06 -11.60 -12.64
CA LEU A 19 -0.05 -10.18 -12.30
C LEU A 19 1.11 -9.85 -11.36
N LEU A 20 1.30 -10.66 -10.30
CA LEU A 20 2.37 -10.48 -9.33
C LEU A 20 3.75 -10.66 -9.98
N THR A 21 3.91 -11.61 -10.90
CA THR A 21 5.15 -11.80 -11.67
C THR A 21 5.50 -10.56 -12.47
N GLU A 22 4.53 -9.97 -13.18
CA GLU A 22 4.74 -8.77 -13.99
C GLU A 22 5.09 -7.53 -13.17
N THR A 23 4.80 -7.51 -11.87
CA THR A 23 5.19 -6.40 -11.00
C THR A 23 6.69 -6.39 -10.69
N GLY A 24 7.38 -7.54 -10.76
CA GLY A 24 8.80 -7.66 -10.39
C GLY A 24 9.09 -7.36 -8.92
N VAL A 25 8.08 -7.33 -8.04
CA VAL A 25 8.27 -7.03 -6.59
C VAL A 25 8.79 -8.22 -5.81
N ILE A 26 8.63 -9.43 -6.34
CA ILE A 26 9.12 -10.65 -5.69
C ILE A 26 10.63 -10.61 -5.61
N GLU A 27 11.27 -10.23 -6.70
CA GLU A 27 12.71 -10.11 -6.86
C GLU A 27 13.24 -8.99 -5.95
N LEU A 28 12.59 -7.82 -5.94
CA LEU A 28 12.95 -6.72 -5.03
C LEU A 28 12.93 -7.12 -3.55
N ILE A 29 11.88 -7.81 -3.13
CA ILE A 29 11.76 -8.24 -1.73
C ILE A 29 12.77 -9.36 -1.44
N ALA A 30 12.99 -10.28 -2.37
CA ALA A 30 13.97 -11.36 -2.20
C ALA A 30 15.39 -10.81 -2.05
N ASP A 31 15.77 -9.82 -2.88
CA ASP A 31 17.07 -9.16 -2.82
C ASP A 31 17.28 -8.45 -1.48
N GLU A 32 16.25 -7.76 -0.98
CA GLU A 32 16.31 -7.07 0.31
C GLU A 32 16.31 -8.04 1.50
N VAL A 33 15.60 -9.16 1.38
CA VAL A 33 15.61 -10.21 2.41
C VAL A 33 16.98 -10.86 2.46
N GLY A 34 17.57 -11.24 1.32
CA GLY A 34 18.87 -11.91 1.24
C GLY A 34 18.95 -13.22 2.04
N ASP A 35 20.18 -13.63 2.36
CA ASP A 35 20.44 -14.84 3.15
C ASP A 35 20.31 -14.55 4.66
N ARG A 36 19.08 -14.60 5.17
CA ARG A 36 18.83 -14.42 6.62
C ARG A 36 18.88 -15.75 7.37
N PRO A 37 19.51 -15.78 8.56
CA PRO A 37 19.53 -16.97 9.38
C PRO A 37 18.12 -17.28 9.91
N GLY A 38 17.78 -18.57 9.95
CA GLY A 38 16.54 -19.03 10.54
C GLY A 38 15.92 -20.19 9.76
N PRO A 39 14.87 -20.81 10.31
CA PRO A 39 14.17 -21.88 9.62
C PRO A 39 13.35 -21.35 8.44
N ASP A 40 13.46 -22.03 7.30
CA ASP A 40 12.80 -21.63 6.06
C ASP A 40 11.28 -21.44 6.22
N GLY A 41 10.81 -20.34 5.65
CA GLY A 41 9.39 -20.05 5.49
C GLY A 41 8.77 -20.76 4.29
N LEU A 42 7.66 -20.21 3.80
CA LEU A 42 7.20 -20.41 2.43
C LEU A 42 7.82 -19.36 1.49
N PRO A 43 7.78 -19.54 0.17
CA PRO A 43 8.17 -18.49 -0.76
C PRO A 43 7.35 -17.20 -0.56
N ILE A 44 7.98 -16.02 -0.64
CA ILE A 44 7.30 -14.72 -0.48
C ILE A 44 6.17 -14.54 -1.51
N ARG A 45 6.38 -15.05 -2.73
CA ARG A 45 5.37 -15.13 -3.79
C ARG A 45 4.07 -15.78 -3.30
N THR A 46 4.17 -16.90 -2.59
CA THR A 46 3.03 -17.65 -2.07
C THR A 46 2.23 -16.82 -1.05
N VAL A 47 2.91 -16.02 -0.22
CA VAL A 47 2.25 -15.14 0.76
C VAL A 47 1.54 -13.98 0.07
N LEU A 48 2.21 -13.28 -0.83
CA LEU A 48 1.63 -12.14 -1.55
C LEU A 48 0.47 -12.55 -2.47
N LEU A 49 0.59 -13.71 -3.14
CA LEU A 49 -0.51 -14.31 -3.90
C LEU A 49 -1.71 -14.61 -3.01
N GLY A 50 -1.48 -15.20 -1.83
CA GLY A 50 -2.54 -15.45 -0.85
C GLY A 50 -3.24 -14.18 -0.40
N LEU A 51 -2.50 -13.08 -0.20
CA LEU A 51 -3.08 -11.78 0.14
C LEU A 51 -3.96 -11.22 -1.00
N LEU A 52 -3.51 -11.30 -2.26
CA LEU A 52 -4.30 -10.88 -3.42
C LEU A 52 -5.60 -11.69 -3.57
N ILE A 53 -5.50 -13.02 -3.43
CA ILE A 53 -6.67 -13.91 -3.46
C ILE A 53 -7.61 -13.62 -2.29
N SER A 54 -7.08 -13.39 -1.09
CA SER A 54 -7.88 -13.04 0.09
C SER A 54 -8.63 -11.73 -0.10
N ILE A 55 -7.99 -10.70 -0.67
CA ILE A 55 -8.66 -9.44 -0.99
C ILE A 55 -9.79 -9.69 -1.99
N HIS A 56 -9.54 -10.48 -3.04
CA HIS A 56 -10.53 -10.76 -4.07
C HIS A 56 -11.78 -11.50 -3.53
N TYR A 57 -11.60 -12.50 -2.67
CA TYR A 57 -12.71 -13.33 -2.18
C TYR A 57 -13.38 -12.81 -0.91
N THR A 58 -12.62 -12.18 -0.02
CA THR A 58 -13.12 -11.81 1.32
C THR A 58 -13.18 -10.30 1.54
N GLY A 59 -12.61 -9.50 0.62
CA GLY A 59 -12.42 -8.07 0.81
C GLY A 59 -11.37 -7.72 1.88
N LYS A 60 -10.62 -8.70 2.40
CA LYS A 60 -9.68 -8.53 3.51
C LYS A 60 -8.28 -8.96 3.11
N ALA A 61 -7.28 -8.21 3.57
CA ALA A 61 -5.86 -8.50 3.40
C ALA A 61 -5.23 -9.06 4.69
N THR A 62 -5.87 -10.06 5.33
CA THR A 62 -5.32 -10.65 6.57
C THR A 62 -4.52 -11.92 6.26
N LEU A 63 -3.42 -12.12 6.98
CA LEU A 63 -2.58 -13.32 6.81
C LEU A 63 -3.34 -14.61 7.16
N ALA A 64 -4.30 -14.56 8.10
CA ALA A 64 -5.11 -15.72 8.46
C ALA A 64 -6.01 -16.18 7.31
N GLU A 65 -6.70 -15.25 6.65
CA GLU A 65 -7.57 -15.58 5.50
C GLU A 65 -6.74 -16.00 4.29
N ALA A 66 -5.66 -15.27 4.00
CA ALA A 66 -4.71 -15.64 2.95
C ALA A 66 -4.16 -17.07 3.13
N TRP A 67 -3.68 -17.40 4.33
CA TRP A 67 -3.17 -18.74 4.63
C TRP A 67 -4.24 -19.83 4.48
N ARG A 68 -5.46 -19.59 5.00
CA ARG A 68 -6.58 -20.53 4.90
C ARG A 68 -6.92 -20.84 3.44
N LEU A 69 -7.08 -19.79 2.62
CA LEU A 69 -7.39 -19.92 1.20
C LEU A 69 -6.27 -20.67 0.45
N MET A 70 -5.02 -20.29 0.68
CA MET A 70 -3.88 -20.96 0.03
C MET A 70 -3.79 -22.44 0.41
N THR A 71 -4.07 -22.79 1.66
CA THR A 71 -3.87 -24.16 2.17
C THR A 71 -5.05 -25.09 1.84
N PHE A 72 -6.29 -24.59 1.97
CA PHE A 72 -7.49 -25.42 1.94
C PHE A 72 -8.43 -25.15 0.77
N SER A 73 -8.26 -24.05 0.04
CA SER A 73 -9.15 -23.67 -1.06
C SER A 73 -8.52 -23.81 -2.45
N LEU A 74 -7.23 -24.15 -2.53
CA LEU A 74 -6.55 -24.42 -3.81
C LEU A 74 -6.69 -25.88 -4.23
N THR A 75 -6.69 -26.13 -5.53
CA THR A 75 -6.57 -27.49 -6.09
C THR A 75 -5.21 -28.10 -5.74
N PRO A 76 -5.08 -29.44 -5.71
CA PRO A 76 -3.79 -30.11 -5.51
C PRO A 76 -2.70 -29.62 -6.48
N THR A 77 -3.06 -29.40 -7.75
CA THR A 77 -2.15 -28.88 -8.79
C THR A 77 -1.61 -27.49 -8.45
N MET A 78 -2.49 -26.55 -8.05
CA MET A 78 -2.04 -25.21 -7.66
C MET A 78 -1.20 -25.22 -6.37
N ARG A 79 -1.50 -26.12 -5.43
CA ARG A 79 -0.68 -26.27 -4.22
C ARG A 79 0.72 -26.76 -4.53
N GLU A 80 0.85 -27.76 -5.39
CA GLU A 80 2.15 -28.26 -5.85
C GLU A 80 2.95 -27.18 -6.57
N GLN A 81 2.33 -26.46 -7.51
CA GLN A 81 2.96 -25.36 -8.24
C GLN A 81 3.48 -24.24 -7.33
N HIS A 82 2.81 -23.97 -6.21
CA HIS A 82 3.20 -22.93 -5.25
C HIS A 82 3.97 -23.45 -4.03
N HIS A 83 4.48 -24.69 -4.11
CA HIS A 83 5.28 -25.35 -3.07
C HIS A 83 4.60 -25.36 -1.68
N LEU A 84 3.27 -25.51 -1.68
CA LEU A 84 2.48 -25.61 -0.46
C LEU A 84 2.49 -27.06 0.05
N PRO A 85 2.81 -27.29 1.33
CA PRO A 85 2.71 -28.62 1.91
C PRO A 85 1.24 -29.06 1.97
N ASP A 86 0.99 -30.36 1.84
CA ASP A 86 -0.31 -30.91 2.16
C ASP A 86 -0.50 -30.87 3.69
N VAL A 87 -1.65 -30.36 4.13
CA VAL A 87 -1.95 -30.14 5.54
C VAL A 87 -3.24 -30.86 5.86
N ASP A 88 -3.17 -31.80 6.80
CA ASP A 88 -4.36 -32.47 7.31
C ASP A 88 -5.26 -31.47 8.08
N PRO A 89 -6.48 -31.20 7.61
CA PRO A 89 -7.40 -30.29 8.31
C PRO A 89 -7.88 -30.85 9.66
N ALA A 90 -7.69 -32.15 9.94
CA ALA A 90 -8.01 -32.75 11.23
C ALA A 90 -6.86 -32.67 12.25
N ASP A 91 -5.65 -32.28 11.85
CA ASP A 91 -4.49 -32.16 12.73
C ASP A 91 -4.22 -30.68 13.10
N PRO A 92 -4.51 -30.24 14.34
CA PRO A 92 -4.25 -28.88 14.79
C PRO A 92 -2.76 -28.52 14.81
N HIS A 93 -1.87 -29.50 15.02
CA HIS A 93 -0.43 -29.26 15.05
C HIS A 93 0.12 -29.02 13.64
N ALA A 94 -0.33 -29.79 12.64
CA ALA A 94 0.00 -29.55 11.24
C ALA A 94 -0.48 -28.17 10.76
N GLN A 95 -1.71 -27.79 11.12
CA GLN A 95 -2.26 -26.46 10.83
C GLN A 95 -1.45 -25.34 11.46
N LEU A 96 -1.08 -25.49 12.73
CA LEU A 96 -0.26 -24.50 13.44
C LEU A 96 1.15 -24.40 12.84
N ALA A 97 1.77 -25.52 12.45
CA ALA A 97 3.08 -25.52 11.82
C ALA A 97 3.05 -24.83 10.44
N SER A 98 2.06 -25.15 9.60
CA SER A 98 1.87 -24.54 8.28
C SER A 98 1.63 -23.03 8.40
N SER A 99 0.68 -22.61 9.24
CA SER A 99 0.40 -21.19 9.46
C SER A 99 1.63 -20.43 9.99
N ARG A 100 2.40 -21.00 10.91
CA ARG A 100 3.66 -20.38 11.39
C ARG A 100 4.68 -20.15 10.28
N ARG A 101 4.81 -21.07 9.30
CA ARG A 101 5.70 -20.87 8.14
C ARG A 101 5.22 -19.70 7.26
N PHE A 102 3.92 -19.63 7.02
CA PHE A 102 3.31 -18.53 6.25
C PHE A 102 3.53 -17.17 6.91
N TYR A 103 3.27 -17.07 8.22
CA TYR A 103 3.48 -15.84 8.99
C TYR A 103 4.96 -15.47 9.09
N ARG A 104 5.85 -16.45 9.26
CA ARG A 104 7.30 -16.19 9.31
C ARG A 104 7.80 -15.56 8.02
N THR A 105 7.38 -16.02 6.86
CA THR A 105 7.77 -15.40 5.58
C THR A 105 7.38 -13.92 5.52
N PHE A 106 6.16 -13.58 5.95
CA PHE A 106 5.72 -12.18 6.00
C PHE A 106 6.51 -11.38 7.03
N ASP A 107 6.79 -11.96 8.20
CA ASP A 107 7.61 -11.36 9.25
C ASP A 107 9.03 -11.04 8.76
N THR A 108 9.67 -12.01 8.09
CA THR A 108 11.00 -11.86 7.49
C THR A 108 11.01 -10.74 6.46
N ALA A 109 10.02 -10.71 5.55
CA ALA A 109 9.92 -9.67 4.52
C ALA A 109 9.72 -8.28 5.15
N THR A 110 8.76 -8.16 6.08
CA THR A 110 8.51 -6.88 6.76
C THR A 110 9.70 -6.43 7.60
N THR A 111 10.50 -7.33 8.18
CA THR A 111 11.71 -6.93 8.91
C THR A 111 12.89 -6.58 8.05
N ALA A 112 12.98 -7.11 6.84
CA ALA A 112 13.93 -6.60 5.86
C ALA A 112 13.56 -5.17 5.44
N LEU A 113 12.27 -4.93 5.18
CA LEU A 113 11.77 -3.68 4.64
C LEU A 113 11.53 -2.57 5.68
N ASP A 114 11.35 -2.90 6.95
CA ASP A 114 11.18 -1.90 8.01
C ASP A 114 12.48 -1.08 8.15
N LEU A 115 12.33 0.24 8.24
CA LEU A 115 13.45 1.18 8.37
C LEU A 115 14.14 0.95 9.71
N ASP A 116 13.34 0.96 10.78
CA ASP A 116 13.79 0.75 12.15
C ASP A 116 12.73 -0.07 12.90
N ARG A 117 12.94 -1.39 12.93
CA ARG A 117 11.94 -2.33 13.40
C ARG A 117 11.73 -2.23 14.91
N VAL A 118 10.50 -1.91 15.29
CA VAL A 118 10.04 -1.95 16.69
C VAL A 118 9.22 -3.21 17.00
N ASP A 119 9.25 -3.69 18.24
CA ASP A 119 8.32 -4.71 18.71
C ASP A 119 6.89 -4.16 18.77
N ARG A 120 6.06 -4.57 17.81
CA ARG A 120 4.65 -4.13 17.70
C ARG A 120 3.70 -4.87 18.67
N ARG A 121 4.21 -5.72 19.57
CA ARG A 121 3.40 -6.43 20.57
C ARG A 121 3.18 -5.62 21.84
N THR A 122 4.05 -4.63 22.10
CA THR A 122 3.99 -3.79 23.29
C THR A 122 3.92 -2.32 22.90
N ARG A 123 3.25 -1.52 23.74
CA ARG A 123 3.19 -0.07 23.53
C ARG A 123 4.37 0.56 24.25
N LEU A 124 5.04 1.47 23.56
CA LEU A 124 6.15 2.21 24.10
C LEU A 124 5.72 3.53 24.77
N PRO A 125 6.50 4.04 25.73
CA PRO A 125 6.45 5.45 26.10
C PRO A 125 6.70 6.35 24.87
N PRO A 126 6.12 7.57 24.81
CA PRO A 126 6.23 8.46 23.64
C PRO A 126 7.65 8.74 23.21
N LYS A 127 8.56 9.04 24.16
CA LYS A 127 9.96 9.34 23.87
C LYS A 127 10.65 8.21 23.09
N ASP A 128 10.36 6.95 23.44
CA ASP A 128 10.96 5.80 22.78
C ASP A 128 10.30 5.57 21.42
N ALA A 129 8.97 5.73 21.31
CA ALA A 129 8.25 5.64 20.03
C ALA A 129 8.69 6.73 19.04
N ASP A 130 8.92 7.96 19.51
CA ASP A 130 9.36 9.09 18.70
C ASP A 130 10.74 8.85 18.09
N ALA A 131 11.63 8.12 18.79
CA ALA A 131 12.94 7.74 18.26
C ALA A 131 12.82 6.83 17.03
N TYR A 132 11.94 5.82 17.09
CA TYR A 132 11.66 4.96 15.93
C TYR A 132 10.92 5.70 14.81
N ALA A 133 10.00 6.61 15.16
CA ALA A 133 9.29 7.41 14.16
C ALA A 133 10.24 8.38 13.42
N ALA A 134 11.28 8.90 14.09
CA ALA A 134 12.26 9.79 13.49
C ALA A 134 13.05 9.14 12.33
N ALA A 135 13.24 7.81 12.34
CA ALA A 135 13.85 7.07 11.24
C ALA A 135 13.08 7.22 9.90
N TRP A 136 11.80 7.58 9.95
CA TRP A 136 10.99 7.83 8.76
C TRP A 136 11.15 9.25 8.18
N ASP A 137 11.76 10.15 8.94
CA ASP A 137 11.89 11.57 8.60
C ASP A 137 13.35 12.04 8.51
N ASP A 138 14.32 11.24 8.97
CA ASP A 138 15.74 11.59 8.95
C ASP A 138 16.37 11.50 7.54
N ASP A 139 17.61 11.97 7.45
CA ASP A 139 18.40 11.95 6.22
C ASP A 139 19.45 10.83 6.20
N ASP A 140 19.25 9.77 6.99
CA ASP A 140 20.13 8.61 6.94
C ASP A 140 20.04 7.97 5.54
N PRO A 141 21.17 7.74 4.84
CA PRO A 141 21.16 7.21 3.48
C PRO A 141 20.46 5.84 3.34
N GLU A 142 20.58 4.98 4.35
CA GLU A 142 19.96 3.66 4.33
C GLU A 142 18.45 3.75 4.59
N HIS A 143 18.01 4.63 5.49
CA HIS A 143 16.58 4.91 5.68
C HIS A 143 15.96 5.51 4.41
N GLN A 144 16.65 6.45 3.74
CA GLN A 144 16.21 7.01 2.46
C GLN A 144 16.10 5.92 1.38
N ARG A 145 17.10 5.04 1.25
CA ARG A 145 17.08 3.90 0.32
C ARG A 145 15.89 2.99 0.57
N LYS A 146 15.63 2.61 1.82
CA LYS A 146 14.50 1.75 2.19
C LYS A 146 13.14 2.40 1.94
N ARG A 147 12.98 3.70 2.24
CA ARG A 147 11.76 4.45 1.89
C ARG A 147 11.53 4.46 0.38
N ALA A 148 12.59 4.67 -0.41
CA ALA A 148 12.50 4.61 -1.86
C ALA A 148 12.15 3.20 -2.37
N LEU A 149 12.72 2.14 -1.78
CA LEU A 149 12.40 0.75 -2.10
C LEU A 149 10.93 0.40 -1.79
N LEU A 150 10.44 0.78 -0.61
CA LEU A 150 9.03 0.61 -0.23
C LEU A 150 8.10 1.33 -1.22
N GLN A 151 8.45 2.56 -1.61
CA GLN A 151 7.69 3.31 -2.60
C GLN A 151 7.76 2.66 -4.00
N ASP A 152 8.90 2.10 -4.41
CA ASP A 152 9.01 1.36 -5.68
C ASP A 152 8.11 0.12 -5.69
N ILE A 153 8.08 -0.65 -4.59
CA ILE A 153 7.16 -1.79 -4.42
C ILE A 153 5.70 -1.34 -4.60
N VAL A 154 5.27 -0.27 -3.89
CA VAL A 154 3.91 0.27 -4.00
C VAL A 154 3.62 0.72 -5.44
N THR A 155 4.55 1.44 -6.05
CA THR A 155 4.43 1.98 -7.41
C THR A 155 4.25 0.85 -8.42
N ARG A 156 5.07 -0.20 -8.35
CA ARG A 156 4.96 -1.38 -9.24
C ARG A 156 3.62 -2.10 -9.06
N LEU A 157 3.19 -2.34 -7.82
CA LEU A 157 1.90 -2.98 -7.54
C LEU A 157 0.71 -2.21 -8.12
N VAL A 158 0.71 -0.88 -8.01
CA VAL A 158 -0.36 -0.02 -8.52
C VAL A 158 -0.31 0.13 -10.04
N LEU A 159 0.90 0.23 -10.62
CA LEU A 159 1.06 0.53 -12.04
C LEU A 159 0.99 -0.69 -12.95
N THR A 160 1.25 -1.92 -12.49
CA THR A 160 1.12 -3.11 -13.35
C THR A 160 -0.29 -3.27 -13.92
N PRO A 161 -1.39 -3.13 -13.15
CA PRO A 161 -2.75 -3.09 -13.72
C PRO A 161 -2.95 -1.96 -14.74
N VAL A 162 -2.38 -0.78 -14.51
CA VAL A 162 -2.45 0.37 -15.45
C VAL A 162 -1.73 0.05 -16.76
N HIS A 163 -0.55 -0.57 -16.67
CA HIS A 163 0.22 -1.02 -17.83
C HIS A 163 -0.57 -2.04 -18.67
N ARG A 164 -1.19 -3.03 -18.02
CA ARG A 164 -2.08 -4.00 -18.68
C ARG A 164 -3.27 -3.31 -19.34
N ALA A 165 -3.91 -2.36 -18.66
CA ALA A 165 -5.05 -1.62 -19.19
C ALA A 165 -4.65 -0.81 -20.44
N ARG A 166 -3.48 -0.14 -20.40
CA ARG A 166 -2.91 0.57 -21.56
C ARG A 166 -2.65 -0.37 -22.72
N GLY A 167 -1.97 -1.50 -22.49
CA GLY A 167 -1.65 -2.47 -23.53
C GLY A 167 -2.89 -3.11 -24.19
N ARG A 168 -4.00 -3.17 -23.47
CA ARG A 168 -5.31 -3.63 -23.97
C ARG A 168 -6.15 -2.51 -24.63
N GLY A 169 -5.64 -1.29 -24.69
CA GLY A 169 -6.35 -0.15 -25.28
C GLY A 169 -7.44 0.47 -24.39
N TYR A 170 -7.58 0.05 -23.13
CA TYR A 170 -8.60 0.61 -22.22
C TYR A 170 -8.37 2.08 -21.87
N LEU A 171 -7.15 2.58 -22.07
CA LEU A 171 -6.80 3.99 -21.88
C LEU A 171 -6.73 4.78 -23.19
N ALA A 172 -7.26 4.27 -24.31
CA ALA A 172 -7.20 4.95 -25.61
C ALA A 172 -7.88 6.33 -25.62
N HIS A 173 -8.89 6.53 -24.78
CA HIS A 173 -9.62 7.80 -24.64
C HIS A 173 -9.28 8.54 -23.34
N TYR A 174 -8.22 8.13 -22.65
CA TYR A 174 -7.79 8.81 -21.43
C TYR A 174 -7.24 10.20 -21.78
N GLY A 175 -7.93 11.25 -21.30
CA GLY A 175 -7.65 12.65 -21.60
C GLY A 175 -6.50 13.26 -20.80
N SER A 176 -5.63 12.46 -20.17
CA SER A 176 -4.45 12.88 -19.37
C SER A 176 -4.69 13.63 -18.06
N ASP A 177 -5.94 13.92 -17.70
CA ASP A 177 -6.23 14.63 -16.46
C ASP A 177 -6.11 13.71 -15.24
N VAL A 178 -5.58 14.25 -14.14
CA VAL A 178 -5.32 13.52 -12.90
C VAL A 178 -6.00 14.24 -11.73
N GLY A 179 -6.69 13.49 -10.88
CA GLY A 179 -7.14 13.97 -9.58
C GLY A 179 -6.20 13.46 -8.51
N ILE A 180 -5.66 14.35 -7.66
CA ILE A 180 -4.86 13.95 -6.51
C ILE A 180 -5.56 14.37 -5.23
N ASP A 181 -5.77 13.41 -4.34
CA ASP A 181 -6.34 13.63 -3.03
C ASP A 181 -5.69 12.69 -2.01
N ALA A 182 -5.69 13.10 -0.74
CA ALA A 182 -5.19 12.32 0.36
C ALA A 182 -6.36 11.76 1.17
N THR A 183 -6.51 10.43 1.18
CA THR A 183 -7.55 9.74 1.96
C THR A 183 -6.97 9.04 3.18
N ALA A 184 -7.73 8.99 4.27
CA ALA A 184 -7.35 8.19 5.44
C ALA A 184 -7.36 6.69 5.12
N ILE A 185 -6.33 5.98 5.58
CA ILE A 185 -6.30 4.51 5.69
C ILE A 185 -6.30 4.18 7.18
N PRO A 186 -7.42 3.71 7.75
CA PRO A 186 -7.47 3.37 9.17
C PRO A 186 -6.55 2.20 9.49
N THR A 187 -5.94 2.24 10.67
CA THR A 187 -5.23 1.08 11.23
C THR A 187 -6.12 0.35 12.23
N TRP A 188 -5.82 -0.92 12.49
CA TRP A 188 -6.45 -1.66 13.59
C TRP A 188 -5.83 -1.34 14.95
N ALA A 189 -4.75 -0.55 14.99
CA ALA A 189 -4.10 -0.18 16.24
C ALA A 189 -4.92 0.87 16.99
N THR A 190 -4.99 0.73 18.32
CA THR A 190 -5.59 1.79 19.14
C THR A 190 -4.68 3.02 19.14
N PRO A 191 -5.22 4.24 19.03
CA PRO A 191 -4.46 5.47 19.17
C PRO A 191 -3.64 5.55 20.47
N PRO A 192 -2.70 6.50 20.57
CA PRO A 192 -2.02 6.79 21.84
C PRO A 192 -3.03 7.04 22.97
N ARG A 193 -2.70 6.57 24.18
CA ARG A 193 -3.60 6.68 25.33
C ARG A 193 -2.83 6.71 26.64
N THR A 194 -3.45 7.30 27.65
CA THR A 194 -2.99 7.20 29.03
C THR A 194 -3.46 5.90 29.68
N ARG A 195 -2.55 5.13 30.24
CA ARG A 195 -2.86 3.94 31.04
C ARG A 195 -3.49 4.38 32.36
N LYS A 196 -4.77 4.03 32.58
CA LYS A 196 -5.53 4.44 33.76
C LYS A 196 -4.89 4.07 35.10
N SER A 197 -4.20 2.92 35.18
CA SER A 197 -3.62 2.42 36.43
C SER A 197 -2.31 3.11 36.84
N THR A 198 -1.51 3.59 35.89
CA THR A 198 -0.19 4.19 36.16
C THR A 198 -0.12 5.67 35.83
N GLY A 199 -1.10 6.21 35.09
CA GLY A 199 -1.06 7.59 34.56
C GLY A 199 -0.07 7.76 33.40
N GLU A 200 0.58 6.69 32.96
CA GLU A 200 1.59 6.72 31.91
C GLU A 200 0.94 6.91 30.53
N HIS A 201 1.44 7.87 29.76
CA HIS A 201 1.07 8.02 28.36
C HIS A 201 1.79 6.95 27.53
N LEU A 202 1.05 6.24 26.67
CA LEU A 202 1.59 5.18 25.81
C LEU A 202 1.27 5.49 24.35
N ALA A 203 2.25 5.29 23.47
CA ALA A 203 2.09 5.42 22.04
C ALA A 203 1.19 4.33 21.44
N SER A 204 0.87 4.49 20.15
CA SER A 204 0.31 3.40 19.33
C SER A 204 1.37 2.34 19.04
N ILE A 205 0.95 1.11 18.75
CA ILE A 205 1.86 0.07 18.23
C ILE A 205 2.20 0.31 16.74
N GLU A 206 1.37 1.08 16.04
CA GLU A 206 1.67 1.66 14.73
C GLU A 206 2.23 3.05 14.98
N ILE A 207 3.55 3.15 15.09
CA ILE A 207 4.28 4.33 15.58
C ILE A 207 4.27 5.53 14.62
N THR A 208 4.09 5.27 13.32
CA THR A 208 3.99 6.30 12.28
C THR A 208 2.52 6.59 11.89
N ALA A 209 1.56 5.96 12.54
CA ALA A 209 0.15 6.31 12.35
C ALA A 209 -0.19 7.61 13.10
N GLY A 210 -1.07 8.41 12.52
CA GLY A 210 -1.51 9.70 13.09
C GLY A 210 -3.01 9.92 12.91
N TRP A 211 -3.49 11.06 13.38
CA TRP A 211 -4.87 11.48 13.13
C TRP A 211 -4.96 12.17 11.77
N HIS A 212 -5.75 11.58 10.86
CA HIS A 212 -6.13 12.21 9.60
C HIS A 212 -7.46 12.93 9.77
N TYR A 213 -7.47 14.23 9.46
CA TYR A 213 -8.66 15.08 9.51
C TYR A 213 -9.16 15.32 8.08
N SER A 214 -10.37 14.85 7.78
CA SER A 214 -11.03 15.18 6.50
C SER A 214 -11.45 16.66 6.47
N GLY A 215 -11.55 17.25 5.29
CA GLY A 215 -12.02 18.64 5.14
C GLY A 215 -13.48 18.92 5.56
N GLY A 216 -14.27 17.91 5.95
CA GLY A 216 -15.63 18.04 6.46
C GLY A 216 -15.75 17.83 7.98
N ASP A 217 -16.97 17.93 8.52
CA ASP A 217 -17.29 17.88 9.96
C ASP A 217 -17.22 16.45 10.58
N GLY A 218 -16.64 15.49 9.87
CA GLY A 218 -16.51 14.11 10.33
C GLY A 218 -15.47 13.95 11.45
N PRO A 219 -15.59 12.92 12.31
CA PRO A 219 -14.54 12.61 13.28
C PRO A 219 -13.24 12.22 12.57
N PRO A 220 -12.07 12.56 13.13
CA PRO A 220 -10.79 12.19 12.55
C PRO A 220 -10.60 10.67 12.57
N THR A 221 -9.85 10.18 11.58
CA THR A 221 -9.51 8.75 11.47
C THR A 221 -8.07 8.52 11.88
N PHE A 222 -7.83 7.61 12.82
CA PHE A 222 -6.47 7.23 13.21
C PHE A 222 -5.87 6.21 12.24
N GLY A 223 -4.77 6.56 11.59
CA GLY A 223 -4.07 5.67 10.68
C GLY A 223 -3.09 6.42 9.78
N TYR A 224 -3.00 5.99 8.53
CA TYR A 224 -2.12 6.57 7.52
C TYR A 224 -2.89 7.48 6.58
N SER A 225 -2.16 8.29 5.81
CA SER A 225 -2.70 9.08 4.70
C SER A 225 -2.22 8.49 3.39
N ALA A 226 -3.15 8.12 2.52
CA ALA A 226 -2.87 7.66 1.17
C ALA A 226 -3.10 8.78 0.18
N THR A 227 -2.01 9.33 -0.36
CA THR A 227 -2.06 10.24 -1.50
C THR A 227 -2.27 9.41 -2.75
N LEU A 228 -3.43 9.55 -3.37
CA LEU A 228 -3.84 8.81 -4.56
C LEU A 228 -3.86 9.74 -5.76
N ALA A 229 -3.09 9.40 -6.79
CA ALA A 229 -3.32 9.94 -8.12
C ALA A 229 -4.33 9.05 -8.84
N THR A 230 -5.41 9.63 -9.35
CA THR A 230 -6.46 8.91 -10.06
C THR A 230 -6.67 9.48 -11.45
N ALA A 231 -7.00 8.63 -12.41
CA ALA A 231 -7.38 9.09 -13.75
C ALA A 231 -8.65 9.95 -13.63
N ALA A 232 -8.54 11.26 -13.78
CA ALA A 232 -9.68 12.14 -13.71
C ALA A 232 -10.49 12.09 -15.01
N ARG A 233 -11.77 12.44 -14.89
CA ARG A 233 -12.68 12.58 -16.01
C ARG A 233 -13.26 13.98 -15.96
N THR A 234 -13.13 14.73 -17.04
CA THR A 234 -13.95 15.92 -17.24
C THR A 234 -15.35 15.48 -17.65
N HIS A 235 -16.36 16.31 -17.36
CA HIS A 235 -17.77 15.99 -17.62
C HIS A 235 -18.04 15.59 -19.08
N ASP A 236 -17.25 16.09 -20.03
CA ASP A 236 -17.40 15.82 -21.46
C ASP A 236 -16.87 14.45 -21.90
N HIS A 237 -16.21 13.69 -21.01
CA HIS A 237 -15.56 12.40 -21.33
C HIS A 237 -16.07 11.21 -20.50
N VAL A 238 -17.26 11.32 -19.91
CA VAL A 238 -17.85 10.25 -19.09
C VAL A 238 -18.04 8.96 -19.89
N GLY A 239 -17.43 7.86 -19.42
CA GLY A 239 -17.69 6.49 -19.92
C GLY A 239 -16.66 5.90 -20.88
N HIS A 240 -15.59 6.62 -21.23
CA HIS A 240 -14.66 6.17 -22.28
C HIS A 240 -13.39 5.45 -21.81
N HIS A 241 -13.12 5.39 -20.49
CA HIS A 241 -12.01 4.63 -19.91
C HIS A 241 -12.34 4.17 -18.47
N PRO A 242 -11.65 3.16 -17.90
CA PRO A 242 -11.83 2.77 -16.50
C PRO A 242 -11.32 3.85 -15.54
N GLN A 243 -11.90 3.90 -14.34
CA GLN A 243 -11.39 4.73 -13.24
C GLN A 243 -10.26 3.95 -12.56
N LEU A 244 -9.02 4.42 -12.73
CA LEU A 244 -7.85 3.74 -12.20
C LEU A 244 -7.12 4.64 -11.20
N ALA A 245 -6.60 4.02 -10.15
CA ALA A 245 -5.49 4.61 -9.40
C ALA A 245 -4.25 4.55 -10.30
N LEU A 246 -3.65 5.70 -10.54
CA LEU A 246 -2.43 5.89 -11.32
C LEU A 246 -1.20 6.03 -10.41
N GLY A 247 -1.38 6.23 -9.11
CA GLY A 247 -0.28 6.26 -8.16
C GLY A 247 -0.79 6.25 -6.73
N LEU A 248 0.07 5.78 -5.82
CA LEU A 248 -0.20 5.74 -4.39
C LEU A 248 1.09 6.03 -3.63
N VAL A 249 0.99 6.94 -2.66
CA VAL A 249 1.99 7.12 -1.60
C VAL A 249 1.27 7.00 -0.27
N ILE A 250 1.81 6.20 0.64
CA ILE A 250 1.30 6.04 2.00
C ILE A 250 2.28 6.73 2.94
N ASP A 251 1.78 7.62 3.79
CA ASP A 251 2.61 8.35 4.76
C ASP A 251 1.83 8.61 6.06
N THR A 252 2.54 9.11 7.06
CA THR A 252 1.96 9.72 8.26
C THR A 252 1.08 10.90 7.85
N PRO A 253 -0.14 11.05 8.41
CA PRO A 253 -1.00 12.19 8.09
C PRO A 253 -0.29 13.55 8.24
N HIS A 254 -0.58 14.46 7.30
CA HIS A 254 0.00 15.81 7.19
C HIS A 254 1.51 15.89 6.93
N ARG A 255 2.20 14.76 6.73
CA ARG A 255 3.60 14.75 6.29
C ARG A 255 3.66 14.77 4.77
N ARG A 256 4.65 15.52 4.25
CA ARG A 256 5.08 15.49 2.84
C ARG A 256 3.94 15.54 1.81
N ILE A 257 2.86 16.29 2.05
CA ILE A 257 1.67 16.34 1.18
C ILE A 257 2.04 16.66 -0.28
N GLY A 258 2.73 17.79 -0.51
CA GLY A 258 3.20 18.18 -1.84
C GLY A 258 4.16 17.14 -2.46
N PRO A 259 5.26 16.78 -1.77
CA PRO A 259 6.21 15.79 -2.27
C PRO A 259 5.57 14.42 -2.58
N ALA A 260 4.61 13.95 -1.79
CA ALA A 260 3.88 12.70 -2.04
C ALA A 260 3.10 12.76 -3.36
N ALA A 261 2.42 13.87 -3.66
CA ALA A 261 1.78 14.06 -4.96
C ALA A 261 2.81 14.02 -6.11
N ILE A 262 3.95 14.69 -5.96
CA ILE A 262 5.01 14.67 -6.98
C ILE A 262 5.58 13.26 -7.18
N THR A 263 5.74 12.48 -6.11
CA THR A 263 6.15 11.07 -6.19
C THR A 263 5.15 10.25 -7.01
N THR A 264 3.83 10.42 -6.80
CA THR A 264 2.84 9.73 -7.64
C THR A 264 2.96 10.11 -9.12
N LEU A 265 3.10 11.40 -9.43
CA LEU A 265 3.20 11.89 -10.81
C LEU A 265 4.48 11.44 -11.51
N THR A 266 5.60 11.42 -10.78
CA THR A 266 6.88 10.94 -11.27
C THR A 266 6.81 9.45 -11.59
N GLY A 267 6.13 8.66 -10.74
CA GLY A 267 5.89 7.23 -10.97
C GLY A 267 5.05 6.96 -12.23
N ILE A 268 4.13 7.86 -12.60
CA ILE A 268 3.29 7.72 -13.80
C ILE A 268 4.08 8.01 -15.09
N ALA A 269 5.06 8.91 -15.05
CA ALA A 269 5.75 9.40 -16.24
C ALA A 269 6.33 8.30 -17.17
N PRO A 270 6.94 7.21 -16.67
CA PRO A 270 7.42 6.09 -17.50
C PRO A 270 6.33 5.39 -18.33
N LEU A 271 5.05 5.55 -17.97
CA LEU A 271 3.94 5.03 -18.78
C LEU A 271 3.77 5.77 -20.11
N GLY A 272 4.42 6.93 -20.31
CA GLY A 272 4.32 7.70 -21.53
C GLY A 272 2.89 8.12 -21.86
N LEU A 273 2.06 8.29 -20.83
CA LEU A 273 0.74 8.89 -20.97
C LEU A 273 0.91 10.41 -21.17
N PRO A 274 0.04 11.07 -21.95
CA PRO A 274 0.07 12.52 -22.05
C PRO A 274 -0.12 13.17 -20.68
N THR A 275 0.36 14.40 -20.52
CA THR A 275 0.16 15.20 -19.31
C THR A 275 -0.96 16.22 -19.55
N GLY A 276 -1.95 16.23 -18.64
CA GLY A 276 -3.12 17.08 -18.72
C GLY A 276 -3.17 18.09 -17.59
N THR A 277 -4.35 18.22 -17.00
CA THR A 277 -4.61 19.05 -15.84
C THR A 277 -4.61 18.18 -14.57
N ILE A 278 -3.99 18.68 -13.51
CA ILE A 278 -4.10 18.09 -12.18
C ILE A 278 -5.11 18.90 -11.38
N ALA A 279 -6.15 18.25 -10.89
CA ALA A 279 -7.06 18.80 -9.90
C ALA A 279 -6.61 18.38 -8.50
N VAL A 280 -6.45 19.36 -7.60
CA VAL A 280 -6.07 19.15 -6.20
C VAL A 280 -6.85 20.07 -5.27
N ASP A 281 -6.99 19.64 -4.02
CA ASP A 281 -7.61 20.43 -2.97
C ASP A 281 -6.66 21.49 -2.37
N ARG A 282 -7.17 22.21 -1.37
CA ARG A 282 -6.44 23.28 -0.69
C ARG A 282 -5.18 22.80 0.06
N ALA A 283 -5.13 21.54 0.50
CA ALA A 283 -3.96 21.04 1.22
C ALA A 283 -2.69 21.09 0.35
N TYR A 284 -2.85 21.01 -0.98
CA TYR A 284 -1.78 21.12 -1.96
C TYR A 284 -1.45 22.57 -2.34
N THR A 285 -2.44 23.46 -2.37
CA THR A 285 -2.19 24.90 -2.63
C THR A 285 -1.49 25.58 -1.46
N ASP A 286 -1.74 25.13 -0.24
CA ASP A 286 -1.10 25.63 0.98
C ASP A 286 0.38 25.17 1.10
N GLN A 287 0.86 24.28 0.21
CA GLN A 287 2.26 23.87 0.18
C GLN A 287 3.16 24.97 -0.38
N LYS A 288 4.43 24.97 0.06
CA LYS A 288 5.46 25.78 -0.61
C LYS A 288 5.51 25.43 -2.10
N THR A 289 5.66 26.46 -2.95
CA THR A 289 5.68 26.29 -4.41
C THR A 289 6.71 25.26 -4.89
N GLU A 290 7.89 25.24 -4.27
CA GLU A 290 8.98 24.29 -4.55
C GLU A 290 8.64 22.84 -4.20
N HIS A 291 7.66 22.60 -3.32
CA HIS A 291 7.24 21.26 -2.89
C HIS A 291 6.13 20.66 -3.76
N PHE A 292 5.42 21.46 -4.57
CA PHE A 292 4.30 20.97 -5.37
C PHE A 292 4.13 21.69 -6.71
N ALA A 293 3.71 22.97 -6.71
CA ALA A 293 3.28 23.63 -7.94
C ALA A 293 4.39 23.76 -9.00
N GLN A 294 5.63 24.06 -8.59
CA GLN A 294 6.77 24.12 -9.50
C GLN A 294 7.15 22.74 -10.06
N PRO A 295 7.39 21.69 -9.24
CA PRO A 295 7.72 20.37 -9.79
C PRO A 295 6.58 19.76 -10.62
N ALA A 296 5.31 19.97 -10.28
CA ALA A 296 4.19 19.50 -11.09
C ALA A 296 4.16 20.15 -12.49
N ARG A 297 4.44 21.46 -12.58
CA ARG A 297 4.58 22.16 -13.87
C ARG A 297 5.82 21.70 -14.64
N ALA A 298 6.92 21.42 -13.95
CA ALA A 298 8.13 20.88 -14.57
C ALA A 298 7.90 19.49 -15.19
N LEU A 299 6.98 18.70 -14.63
CA LEU A 299 6.49 17.45 -15.22
C LEU A 299 5.50 17.65 -16.38
N GLY A 300 5.15 18.88 -16.75
CA GLY A 300 4.30 19.20 -17.90
C GLY A 300 2.80 19.28 -17.62
N TYR A 301 2.39 19.29 -16.34
CA TYR A 301 0.98 19.40 -15.97
C TYR A 301 0.50 20.83 -15.82
N LYS A 302 -0.77 21.07 -16.18
CA LYS A 302 -1.53 22.26 -15.80
C LYS A 302 -2.14 22.04 -14.42
N LEU A 303 -2.34 23.11 -13.64
CA LEU A 303 -2.87 23.01 -12.28
C LEU A 303 -4.26 23.63 -12.20
N ALA A 304 -5.24 22.83 -11.78
CA ALA A 304 -6.54 23.27 -11.31
C ALA A 304 -6.52 23.25 -9.78
N LEU A 305 -6.37 24.43 -9.19
CA LEU A 305 -6.10 24.62 -7.76
C LEU A 305 -7.35 25.15 -7.06
N ASP A 306 -7.70 24.56 -5.92
CA ASP A 306 -8.73 25.10 -5.04
C ASP A 306 -8.16 26.20 -4.14
N TYR A 307 -8.77 27.38 -4.15
CA TYR A 307 -8.36 28.53 -3.35
C TYR A 307 -9.49 28.94 -2.43
N LYS A 308 -9.13 29.48 -1.25
CA LYS A 308 -10.11 30.19 -0.43
C LYS A 308 -10.70 31.35 -1.24
N VAL A 309 -11.94 31.72 -0.91
CA VAL A 309 -12.69 32.77 -1.62
C VAL A 309 -11.92 34.10 -1.67
N ASP A 310 -11.17 34.40 -0.61
CA ASP A 310 -10.33 35.60 -0.46
C ASP A 310 -8.94 35.49 -1.11
N GLN A 311 -8.57 34.34 -1.67
CA GLN A 311 -7.27 34.07 -2.28
C GLN A 311 -7.33 33.88 -3.80
N ARG A 312 -8.49 34.13 -4.43
CA ARG A 312 -8.65 34.04 -5.89
C ARG A 312 -7.99 35.25 -6.57
N GLY A 313 -6.94 35.01 -7.37
CA GLY A 313 -6.33 36.02 -8.23
C GLY A 313 -5.11 36.75 -7.65
N LEU A 314 -4.45 36.18 -6.64
CA LEU A 314 -3.11 36.58 -6.18
C LEU A 314 -2.01 35.80 -6.91
#